data_AF-A0A061DZ47-F1
#
_entry.id   AF-A0A061DZ47-F1
#
_cell.length_a   1.000
_cell.length_b   1.000
_cell.length_c   1.000
_cell.angle_alpha   90.00
_cell.angle_beta   90.00
_cell.angle_gamma   90.00
#
_symmetry.space_group_name_H-M   'P 1'
#
loop_
_entity.id
_entity.type
_entity.pdbx_description
1 polymer ?
#
loop_
_entity_poly.entity_id
_entity_poly.type
_entity_poly.pdbx_seq_one_letter_code
_entity_poly.pdbx_strand_id
1 'polypeptide(L)'
;MLLGKNMIQFGCSERLYQGVFGPLLRVGLFAPEELCSAAASQGVLYYLILAHQKHFDVVFCRGTAREKIFEPWVESLKAKGCEMLEDKKVTDIIFNEETGCITEVVCGKETDSADTVILAVGIATLQEIIKKRFAVLDFHYIVEYCLVQHYVRGESF
;
A
#
# COMPACT_ATOMS: atom_id res chain seq x y z
N MET A 1 -12.01 8.46 14.12
CA MET A 1 -11.46 8.48 15.50
C MET A 1 -9.95 8.71 15.39
N LEU A 2 -9.46 9.89 15.79
CA LEU A 2 -8.14 10.44 15.46
C LEU A 2 -7.24 10.52 16.71
N LEU A 3 -5.97 10.06 16.63
CA LEU A 3 -5.14 9.80 17.83
C LEU A 3 -4.76 11.00 18.68
N GLY A 4 -4.68 12.20 18.11
CA GLY A 4 -4.26 13.37 18.90
C GLY A 4 -5.07 13.53 20.19
N LYS A 5 -6.34 13.10 20.17
CA LYS A 5 -7.19 13.07 21.37
C LYS A 5 -7.06 11.80 22.21
N ASN A 6 -6.77 10.64 21.61
CA ASN A 6 -6.77 9.36 22.32
C ASN A 6 -5.57 9.18 23.26
N MET A 7 -4.35 9.55 22.85
CA MET A 7 -3.18 9.28 23.70
C MET A 7 -3.20 10.08 25.00
N ILE A 8 -3.67 11.34 24.93
CA ILE A 8 -3.87 12.17 26.12
C ILE A 8 -4.97 11.56 27.02
N GLN A 9 -6.04 11.03 26.42
CA GLN A 9 -7.09 10.31 27.17
C GLN A 9 -6.58 9.03 27.86
N PHE A 10 -5.56 8.37 27.31
CA PHE A 10 -4.91 7.20 27.92
C PHE A 10 -3.73 7.56 28.84
N GLY A 11 -3.63 8.82 29.27
CA GLY A 11 -2.63 9.25 30.27
C GLY A 11 -1.28 9.66 29.71
N CYS A 12 -1.13 9.79 28.38
CA CYS A 12 0.06 10.41 27.80
C CYS A 12 0.09 11.90 28.15
N SER A 13 1.17 12.37 28.76
CA SER A 13 1.34 13.81 28.97
C SER A 13 1.39 14.55 27.63
N GLU A 14 0.84 15.76 27.58
CA GLU A 14 0.87 16.62 26.40
C GLU A 14 2.32 16.87 25.93
N ARG A 15 3.25 17.05 26.88
CA ARG A 15 4.68 17.22 26.59
C ARG A 15 5.29 16.01 25.88
N LEU A 16 4.97 14.79 26.32
CA LEU A 16 5.46 13.57 25.68
C LEU A 16 4.85 13.41 24.28
N TYR A 17 3.57 13.74 24.14
CA TYR A 17 2.89 13.67 22.86
C TYR A 17 3.52 14.64 21.85
N GLN A 18 3.60 15.93 22.17
CA GLN A 18 4.14 16.95 21.27
C GLN A 18 5.64 16.80 21.02
N GLY A 19 6.40 16.38 22.04
CA GLY A 19 7.86 16.29 21.95
C GLY A 19 8.39 15.02 21.29
N VAL A 20 7.62 13.93 21.31
CA VAL A 20 8.09 12.61 20.85
C VAL A 20 7.12 11.99 19.85
N PHE A 21 5.87 11.76 20.24
CA PHE A 21 4.95 10.98 19.40
C PHE A 21 4.46 11.73 18.17
N GLY A 22 4.09 13.01 18.29
CA GLY A 22 3.66 13.84 17.16
C GLY A 22 4.71 13.85 16.03
N PRO A 23 5.98 14.21 16.30
CA PRO A 23 7.05 14.15 15.32
C PRO A 23 7.28 12.76 14.73
N LEU A 24 7.29 11.70 15.55
CA LEU A 24 7.49 10.33 15.07
C LEU A 24 6.36 9.86 14.15
N LEU A 25 5.11 10.15 14.51
CA LEU A 25 3.95 9.80 13.69
C LEU A 25 3.93 10.59 12.39
N ARG A 26 4.30 11.87 12.44
CA ARG A 26 4.36 12.71 11.25
C ARG A 26 5.40 12.21 10.25
N VAL A 27 6.58 11.83 10.73
CA VAL A 27 7.63 11.27 9.87
C VAL A 27 7.28 9.86 9.41
N GLY A 28 6.71 9.02 10.28
CA GLY A 28 6.39 7.63 9.96
C GLY A 28 5.18 7.46 9.02
N LEU A 29 4.19 8.34 9.12
CA LEU A 29 2.94 8.28 8.33
C LEU A 29 2.86 9.35 7.23
N PHE A 30 3.81 10.28 7.18
CA PHE A 30 3.80 11.42 6.24
C PHE A 30 2.50 12.24 6.29
N ALA A 31 1.85 12.29 7.45
CA ALA A 31 0.60 12.99 7.66
C ALA A 31 0.59 13.68 9.04
N PRO A 32 -0.16 14.79 9.19
CA PRO A 32 -0.46 15.34 10.51
C PRO A 32 -1.05 14.26 11.42
N GLU A 33 -0.56 14.22 12.64
CA GLU A 33 -0.92 13.23 13.66
C GLU A 33 -2.42 13.28 14.02
N GLU A 34 -3.07 14.43 13.86
CA GLU A 34 -4.50 14.62 14.03
C GLU A 34 -5.32 13.99 12.90
N LEU A 35 -4.72 13.68 11.75
CA LEU A 35 -5.39 13.00 10.64
C LEU A 35 -5.17 11.48 10.66
N CYS A 36 -4.33 10.99 11.58
CA CYS A 36 -3.98 9.58 11.67
C CYS A 36 -5.00 8.78 12.51
N SER A 37 -5.33 7.58 12.04
CA SER A 37 -6.21 6.64 12.73
C SER A 37 -5.47 5.88 13.85
N ALA A 38 -6.19 5.51 14.93
CA ALA A 38 -5.65 4.81 16.10
C ALA A 38 -4.70 3.66 15.73
N ALA A 39 -5.16 2.83 14.80
CA ALA A 39 -4.45 1.66 14.32
C ALA A 39 -3.16 2.02 13.56
N ALA A 40 -3.19 3.03 12.68
CA ALA A 40 -2.02 3.42 11.89
C ALA A 40 -0.88 3.91 12.79
N SER A 41 -1.19 4.77 13.77
CA SER A 41 -0.17 5.23 14.71
C SER A 41 0.31 4.14 15.64
N GLN A 42 -0.57 3.25 16.12
CA GLN A 42 -0.14 2.11 16.91
C GLN A 42 0.82 1.22 16.11
N GLY A 43 0.58 1.00 14.82
CA GLY A 43 1.48 0.24 13.94
C GLY A 43 2.87 0.87 13.88
N VAL A 44 2.95 2.19 13.67
CA VAL A 44 4.23 2.92 13.64
C VAL A 44 4.94 2.87 14.99
N LEU A 45 4.22 3.11 16.09
CA LEU A 45 4.81 3.08 17.42
C LEU A 45 5.29 1.67 17.80
N TYR A 46 4.52 0.64 17.48
CA TYR A 46 4.92 -0.74 17.70
C TYR A 46 6.19 -1.08 16.90
N TYR A 47 6.23 -0.73 15.62
CA TYR A 47 7.38 -1.00 14.76
C TYR A 47 8.66 -0.31 15.27
N LEU A 48 8.57 1.00 15.54
CA LEU A 48 9.71 1.83 15.91
C LEU A 48 10.19 1.61 17.35
N ILE A 49 9.26 1.39 18.29
CA ILE A 49 9.58 1.39 19.73
C ILE A 49 9.70 -0.02 20.29
N LEU A 50 8.95 -1.01 19.78
CA LEU A 50 8.87 -2.33 20.43
C LEU A 50 9.47 -3.46 19.59
N ALA A 51 9.05 -3.60 18.33
CA ALA A 51 9.35 -4.79 17.55
C ALA A 51 10.78 -4.83 16.98
N HIS A 52 11.30 -3.68 16.54
CA HIS A 52 12.54 -3.64 15.77
C HIS A 52 13.58 -2.66 16.33
N GLN A 53 13.69 -2.58 17.66
CA GLN A 53 14.66 -1.69 18.33
C GLN A 53 16.11 -1.88 17.83
N LYS A 54 16.48 -3.11 17.45
CA LYS A 54 17.83 -3.44 16.92
C LYS A 54 18.05 -3.05 15.46
N HIS A 55 17.02 -2.63 14.74
CA HIS A 55 17.05 -2.28 13.32
C HIS A 55 16.61 -0.84 13.06
N PHE A 56 16.72 0.03 14.08
CA PHE A 56 16.32 1.42 13.97
C PHE A 56 17.32 2.28 13.16
N ASP A 57 18.49 1.74 12.83
CA ASP A 57 19.52 2.47 12.08
C ASP A 57 19.04 2.75 10.66
N VAL A 58 18.59 3.99 10.43
CA VAL A 58 18.24 4.49 9.10
C VAL A 58 19.52 4.64 8.29
N VAL A 59 19.67 3.83 7.25
CA VAL A 59 20.78 3.94 6.30
C VAL A 59 20.30 4.64 5.04
N PHE A 60 21.01 5.71 4.68
CA PHE A 60 20.76 6.41 3.42
C PHE A 60 21.53 5.74 2.29
N CYS A 61 20.84 5.54 1.17
CA CYS A 61 21.44 4.99 -0.03
C CYS A 61 22.52 5.94 -0.57
N ARG A 62 23.71 5.41 -0.91
CA ARG A 62 24.78 6.16 -1.59
C ARG A 62 24.57 6.09 -3.10
N GLY A 63 23.70 6.96 -3.61
CA GLY A 63 23.26 6.97 -5.01
C GLY A 63 21.75 7.12 -5.12
N THR A 64 21.19 6.95 -6.31
CA THR A 64 19.74 6.99 -6.49
C THR A 64 19.10 5.65 -6.13
N ALA A 65 17.86 5.66 -5.65
CA ALA A 65 17.11 4.42 -5.40
C ALA A 65 16.92 3.59 -6.68
N ARG A 66 16.83 4.26 -7.85
CA ARG A 66 16.79 3.60 -9.16
C ARG A 66 18.02 2.70 -9.35
N GLU A 67 19.21 3.29 -9.29
CA GLU A 67 20.48 2.59 -9.53
C GLU A 67 20.78 1.51 -8.49
N LYS A 68 20.46 1.77 -7.23
CA LYS A 68 20.92 0.92 -6.13
C LYS A 68 19.91 -0.13 -5.69
N ILE A 69 18.63 0.03 -6.02
CA ILE A 69 17.56 -0.87 -5.57
C ILE A 69 16.80 -1.41 -6.77
N PHE A 70 16.22 -0.54 -7.60
CA PHE A 70 15.29 -0.97 -8.64
C PHE A 70 15.98 -1.63 -9.83
N GLU A 71 17.06 -1.07 -10.36
CA GLU A 71 17.79 -1.65 -11.50
C GLU A 71 18.33 -3.06 -11.19
N PRO A 72 19.04 -3.31 -10.07
CA PRO A 72 19.49 -4.66 -9.72
C PRO A 72 18.34 -5.65 -9.53
N TRP A 73 17.20 -5.18 -9.00
CA TRP A 73 16.02 -6.01 -8.81
C TRP A 73 15.37 -6.37 -10.15
N VAL A 74 15.25 -5.41 -11.07
CA VAL A 74 14.76 -5.63 -12.44
C VAL A 74 15.66 -6.59 -13.20
N GLU A 75 16.99 -6.45 -13.11
CA GLU A 75 17.94 -7.38 -13.73
C GLU A 75 17.79 -8.80 -13.18
N SER A 76 17.61 -8.94 -11.86
CA SER A 76 17.36 -10.23 -11.20
C SER A 76 16.06 -10.89 -11.68
N LEU A 77 15.00 -10.10 -11.88
CA LEU A 77 13.72 -10.59 -12.41
C LEU A 77 13.85 -10.98 -13.88
N LYS A 78 14.52 -10.18 -14.72
CA LYS A 78 14.80 -10.51 -16.12
C LYS A 78 15.61 -11.81 -16.23
N ALA A 79 16.62 -12.01 -15.37
CA ALA A 79 17.40 -13.24 -15.31
C ALA A 79 16.57 -14.48 -14.92
N LYS A 80 15.44 -14.29 -14.23
CA LYS A 80 14.45 -15.34 -13.91
C LYS A 80 13.39 -15.54 -14.99
N GLY A 81 13.51 -14.84 -16.13
CA GLY A 81 12.59 -14.95 -17.26
C GLY A 81 11.38 -14.00 -17.18
N CYS A 82 11.37 -13.03 -16.26
CA CYS A 82 10.32 -12.03 -16.24
C CYS A 82 10.50 -11.03 -17.39
N GLU A 83 9.47 -10.83 -18.18
CA GLU A 83 9.41 -9.77 -19.19
C GLU A 83 9.00 -8.44 -18.54
N MET A 84 9.74 -7.37 -18.83
CA MET A 84 9.47 -6.04 -18.32
C MET A 84 8.98 -5.17 -19.45
N LEU A 85 7.70 -4.81 -19.41
CA LEU A 85 7.06 -3.95 -20.40
C LEU A 85 7.07 -2.52 -19.87
N GLU A 86 7.90 -1.68 -20.48
CA GLU A 86 7.96 -0.25 -20.19
C GLU A 86 6.95 0.51 -21.05
N ASP A 87 6.58 1.72 -20.61
CA ASP A 87 5.61 2.61 -21.28
C ASP A 87 4.22 2.01 -21.58
N LYS A 88 3.89 0.85 -21.00
CA LYS A 88 2.56 0.24 -21.05
C LYS A 88 1.74 0.57 -19.80
N LYS A 89 0.89 1.60 -19.91
CA LYS A 89 -0.06 1.93 -18.85
C LYS A 89 -1.31 1.05 -18.98
N VAL A 90 -1.62 0.27 -17.93
CA VAL A 90 -2.90 -0.44 -17.81
C VAL A 90 -4.04 0.57 -17.69
N THR A 91 -5.07 0.38 -18.52
CA THR A 91 -6.20 1.30 -18.65
C THR A 91 -7.56 0.67 -18.37
N ASP A 92 -7.68 -0.65 -18.47
CA ASP A 92 -8.89 -1.43 -18.18
C ASP A 92 -8.52 -2.91 -17.92
N ILE A 93 -9.45 -3.68 -17.39
CA ILE A 93 -9.33 -5.12 -17.14
C ILE A 93 -10.64 -5.79 -17.58
N ILE A 94 -10.55 -6.91 -18.29
CA ILE A 94 -11.71 -7.65 -18.79
C ILE A 94 -11.98 -8.83 -17.88
N PHE A 95 -13.27 -9.02 -17.58
CA PHE A 95 -13.77 -10.10 -16.74
C PHE A 95 -14.60 -11.06 -17.58
N ASN A 96 -14.52 -12.33 -17.25
CA ASN A 96 -15.48 -13.32 -17.71
C ASN A 96 -16.77 -13.14 -16.89
N GLU A 97 -17.90 -12.85 -17.56
CA GLU A 97 -19.18 -12.56 -16.89
C GLU A 97 -19.76 -13.74 -16.11
N GLU A 98 -19.45 -14.97 -16.51
CA GLU A 98 -19.97 -16.18 -15.87
C GLU A 98 -19.22 -16.54 -14.58
N THR A 99 -17.91 -16.31 -14.57
CA THR A 99 -17.02 -16.70 -13.44
C THR A 99 -16.65 -15.52 -12.54
N GLY A 100 -16.77 -14.29 -13.04
CA GLY A 100 -16.25 -13.08 -12.39
C GLY A 100 -14.72 -12.98 -12.38
N CYS A 101 -14.02 -13.90 -13.02
CA CYS A 101 -12.56 -13.92 -13.07
C CYS A 101 -12.03 -12.93 -14.12
N ILE A 102 -10.85 -12.35 -13.85
CA ILE A 102 -10.12 -11.54 -14.83
C ILE A 102 -9.55 -12.48 -15.90
N THR A 103 -9.74 -12.14 -17.17
CA THR A 103 -9.20 -12.89 -18.31
C THR A 103 -8.14 -12.14 -19.07
N GLU A 104 -8.24 -10.80 -19.12
CA GLU A 104 -7.37 -9.97 -19.94
C GLU A 104 -7.10 -8.60 -19.30
N VAL A 105 -5.92 -8.06 -19.57
CA VAL A 105 -5.47 -6.72 -19.14
C VAL A 105 -5.34 -5.82 -20.36
N VAL A 106 -5.93 -4.63 -20.31
CA VAL A 106 -5.95 -3.69 -21.44
C VAL A 106 -4.95 -2.56 -21.20
N CYS A 107 -3.97 -2.47 -22.09
CA CYS A 107 -2.95 -1.42 -22.14
C CYS A 107 -3.20 -0.48 -23.32
N GLY A 108 -4.09 0.50 -23.14
CA GLY A 108 -4.46 1.44 -24.20
C GLY A 108 -5.30 0.78 -25.29
N LYS A 109 -4.65 0.38 -26.40
CA LYS A 109 -5.29 -0.34 -27.51
C LYS A 109 -4.90 -1.81 -27.58
N GLU A 110 -3.91 -2.21 -26.79
CA GLU A 110 -3.41 -3.58 -26.75
C GLU A 110 -4.06 -4.32 -25.58
N THR A 111 -4.21 -5.63 -25.74
CA THR A 111 -4.81 -6.49 -24.73
C THR A 111 -3.94 -7.73 -24.56
N ASP A 112 -3.62 -8.04 -23.31
CA ASP A 112 -2.78 -9.18 -22.93
C ASP A 112 -3.60 -10.16 -22.07
N SER A 113 -3.64 -11.43 -22.46
CA SER A 113 -4.32 -12.48 -21.67
C SER A 113 -3.49 -12.85 -20.45
N ALA A 114 -4.15 -13.05 -19.32
CA ALA A 114 -3.49 -13.44 -18.08
C ALA A 114 -4.36 -14.37 -17.25
N ASP A 115 -3.77 -15.45 -16.75
CA ASP A 115 -4.42 -16.36 -15.79
C ASP A 115 -4.54 -15.73 -14.40
N THR A 116 -3.65 -14.79 -14.07
CA THR A 116 -3.61 -14.12 -12.77
C THR A 116 -3.06 -12.71 -12.92
N VAL A 117 -3.69 -11.76 -12.24
CA VAL A 117 -3.31 -10.34 -12.26
C VAL A 117 -3.03 -9.86 -10.85
N ILE A 118 -1.85 -9.26 -10.65
CA ILE A 118 -1.46 -8.61 -9.39
C ILE A 118 -1.39 -7.10 -9.64
N LEU A 119 -2.25 -6.35 -8.96
CA LEU A 119 -2.35 -4.89 -9.11
C LEU A 119 -1.47 -4.18 -8.07
N ALA A 120 -0.23 -3.88 -8.45
CA ALA A 120 0.70 -3.12 -7.63
C ALA A 120 0.64 -1.60 -7.93
N VAL A 121 -0.57 -1.04 -7.96
CA VAL A 121 -0.82 0.39 -8.24
C VAL A 121 -1.51 1.10 -7.07
N GLY A 122 -1.41 2.42 -7.03
CA GLY A 122 -2.10 3.22 -6.02
C GLY A 122 -3.63 3.14 -6.15
N ILE A 123 -4.34 3.33 -5.03
CA ILE A 123 -5.81 3.21 -4.97
C ILE A 123 -6.53 4.12 -5.96
N ALA A 124 -6.02 5.31 -6.23
CA ALA A 124 -6.60 6.23 -7.22
C ALA A 124 -6.58 5.63 -8.63
N THR A 125 -5.43 5.08 -9.06
CA THR A 125 -5.30 4.41 -10.36
C THR A 125 -6.15 3.15 -10.43
N LEU A 126 -6.19 2.36 -9.35
CA LEU A 126 -7.07 1.19 -9.28
C LEU A 126 -8.54 1.60 -9.45
N GLN A 127 -8.96 2.66 -8.77
CA GLN A 127 -10.30 3.20 -8.92
C GLN A 127 -10.56 3.70 -10.35
N GLU A 128 -9.62 4.34 -11.02
CA GLU A 128 -9.77 4.76 -12.43
C GLU A 128 -9.97 3.56 -13.37
N ILE A 129 -9.19 2.49 -13.18
CA ILE A 129 -9.28 1.25 -13.96
C ILE A 129 -10.67 0.62 -13.76
N ILE A 130 -11.13 0.53 -12.50
CA ILE A 130 -12.41 -0.11 -12.17
C ILE A 130 -13.62 0.78 -12.55
N LYS A 131 -13.56 2.10 -12.29
CA LYS A 131 -14.68 3.06 -12.48
C LYS A 131 -15.25 3.07 -13.90
N LYS A 132 -14.42 2.81 -14.92
CA LYS A 132 -14.88 2.76 -16.31
C LYS A 132 -16.00 1.74 -16.55
N ARG A 133 -16.21 0.80 -15.64
CA ARG A 133 -17.26 -0.23 -15.71
C ARG A 133 -18.36 -0.09 -14.64
N PHE A 134 -18.13 0.63 -13.53
CA PHE A 134 -19.05 0.74 -12.39
C PHE A 134 -19.84 2.06 -12.34
N ALA A 135 -20.37 2.53 -13.47
CA ALA A 135 -21.32 3.65 -13.48
C ALA A 135 -22.68 3.33 -12.79
N VAL A 136 -22.86 2.12 -12.22
CA VAL A 136 -24.17 1.63 -11.72
C VAL A 136 -24.14 1.02 -10.31
N LEU A 137 -23.00 0.83 -9.63
CA LEU A 137 -23.01 0.25 -8.26
C LEU A 137 -22.10 1.01 -7.29
N ASP A 138 -22.70 1.38 -6.15
CA ASP A 138 -22.15 2.22 -5.08
C ASP A 138 -20.81 1.71 -4.54
N PHE A 139 -19.86 2.65 -4.46
CA PHE A 139 -18.44 2.47 -4.10
C PHE A 139 -18.16 1.99 -2.66
N HIS A 140 -19.20 1.77 -1.83
CA HIS A 140 -19.02 1.43 -0.42
C HIS A 140 -18.54 -0.02 -0.20
N TYR A 141 -18.85 -0.96 -1.11
CA TYR A 141 -18.59 -2.39 -0.88
C TYR A 141 -17.19 -2.87 -1.29
N ILE A 142 -16.50 -2.19 -2.22
CA ILE A 142 -15.24 -2.70 -2.79
C ILE A 142 -14.04 -2.41 -1.86
N VAL A 143 -14.06 -1.30 -1.11
CA VAL A 143 -12.98 -0.97 -0.17
C VAL A 143 -12.96 -1.95 1.00
N GLU A 144 -14.12 -2.44 1.42
CA GLU A 144 -14.24 -3.42 2.50
C GLU A 144 -13.65 -4.79 2.09
N TYR A 145 -13.88 -5.25 0.85
CA TYR A 145 -13.36 -6.54 0.38
C TYR A 145 -11.82 -6.60 0.25
N CYS A 146 -11.17 -5.51 -0.21
CA CYS A 146 -9.70 -5.45 -0.27
C CYS A 146 -9.05 -5.37 1.12
N LEU A 147 -9.69 -4.71 2.10
CA LEU A 147 -9.20 -4.68 3.47
C LEU A 147 -9.40 -6.01 4.20
N VAL A 148 -10.50 -6.73 3.92
CA VAL A 148 -10.78 -8.04 4.54
C VAL A 148 -9.79 -9.11 4.07
N GLN A 149 -9.32 -9.09 2.82
CA GLN A 149 -8.32 -10.07 2.37
C GLN A 149 -6.93 -9.90 3.05
N HIS A 150 -6.62 -8.72 3.59
CA HIS A 150 -5.38 -8.52 4.36
C HIS A 150 -5.51 -8.85 5.86
N TYR A 151 -6.69 -9.23 6.37
CA TYR A 151 -6.90 -9.59 7.77
C TYR A 151 -7.16 -11.09 8.02
N VAL A 152 -7.21 -11.92 6.97
CA VAL A 152 -7.38 -13.38 7.12
C VAL A 152 -6.15 -14.13 6.60
N ARG A 153 -5.05 -14.03 7.34
CA ARG A 153 -4.05 -15.10 7.48
C ARG A 153 -3.21 -14.87 8.73
N GLY A 154 -3.88 -15.00 9.88
CA GLY A 154 -3.21 -15.38 11.11
C GLY A 154 -2.83 -16.86 11.01
N GLU A 155 -1.68 -17.16 10.41
CA GLU A 155 -0.94 -18.36 10.74
C GLU A 155 0.44 -17.94 11.24
N SER A 156 0.60 -18.24 12.52
CA SER A 156 1.80 -18.16 13.35
C SER A 156 3.04 -18.76 12.70
N PHE A 157 4.14 -18.01 12.75
CA PHE A 157 5.49 -18.54 12.89
C PHE A 157 6.09 -17.98 14.18
#